data_AF-A0A662DK62-F1
#
_entry.id   AF-A0A662DK62-F1
#
_cell.length_a   1.000
_cell.length_b   1.000
_cell.length_c   1.000
_cell.angle_alpha   90.00
_cell.angle_beta   90.00
_cell.angle_gamma   90.00
#
_symmetry.space_group_name_H-M   'P 1'
#
loop_
_entity.id
_entity.type
_entity.pdbx_description
1 polymer ?
#
loop_
_entity_poly.entity_id
_entity_poly.type
_entity_poly.pdbx_seq_one_letter_code
_entity_poly.pdbx_strand_id
1 'polypeptide(L)' 'MQCPKCAGSLAERPDPPALVCQDCGHAYPVKDGIPVMLLDEDR' A
#
# COMPACT_ATOMS: atom_id res chain seq x y z
N MET A 1 1.19 -1.16 -11.06
CA MET A 1 1.45 -0.76 -9.67
C MET A 1 1.69 -2.02 -8.86
N GLN A 2 2.96 -2.29 -8.52
CA GLN A 2 3.38 -3.50 -7.81
C GLN A 2 3.70 -3.15 -6.36
N CYS A 3 3.43 -4.06 -5.44
CA CYS A 3 3.76 -3.88 -4.03
C CYS A 3 5.28 -3.70 -3.85
N PRO A 4 5.77 -2.64 -3.18
CA PRO A 4 7.20 -2.42 -2.98
C PRO A 4 7.85 -3.49 -2.08
N LYS A 5 7.06 -4.24 -1.28
CA LYS A 5 7.56 -5.30 -0.39
C LYS A 5 7.77 -6.65 -1.10
N CYS A 6 6.82 -7.05 -1.96
CA CYS A 6 6.79 -8.40 -2.54
C CYS A 6 6.56 -8.44 -4.05
N ALA A 7 6.49 -7.28 -4.72
CA ALA A 7 6.15 -7.13 -6.14
C ALA A 7 4.77 -7.68 -6.56
N GLY A 8 3.91 -8.07 -5.61
CA GLY A 8 2.56 -8.58 -5.84
C GLY A 8 1.56 -7.51 -6.30
N SER A 9 0.34 -7.96 -6.59
CA SER A 9 -0.74 -7.10 -7.11
C SER A 9 -1.34 -6.21 -6.02
N LEU A 10 -1.53 -4.92 -6.33
CA LEU A 10 -2.19 -3.94 -5.45
C LEU A 10 -3.64 -3.71 -5.92
N ALA A 11 -4.56 -3.63 -4.96
CA ALA A 11 -5.96 -3.27 -5.17
C ALA A 11 -6.31 -1.99 -4.40
N GLU A 12 -7.14 -1.12 -4.98
CA GLU A 12 -7.60 0.10 -4.33
C GLU A 12 -8.74 -0.20 -3.34
N ARG A 13 -8.61 0.33 -2.13
CA ARG A 13 -9.68 0.35 -1.13
C ARG A 13 -10.23 1.78 -1.05
N PRO A 14 -11.54 1.99 -1.20
CA PRO A 14 -12.12 3.34 -1.25
C PRO A 14 -12.24 4.02 0.12
N ASP A 15 -12.49 3.28 1.20
CA ASP A 15 -12.66 3.85 2.55
C ASP A 15 -12.06 2.94 3.65
N PRO A 16 -11.06 3.41 4.41
CA PRO A 16 -10.24 4.59 4.12
C PRO A 16 -9.39 4.37 2.86
N PRO A 17 -9.11 5.42 2.07
CA PRO A 17 -8.38 5.31 0.81
C PRO A 17 -7.00 4.69 1.01
N ALA A 18 -6.76 3.54 0.37
CA ALA A 18 -5.50 2.80 0.51
C ALA A 18 -5.25 1.88 -0.70
N LEU A 19 -3.98 1.53 -0.95
CA LEU A 19 -3.60 0.44 -1.85
C LEU A 19 -3.28 -0.80 -1.02
N VAL A 20 -4.04 -1.87 -1.19
CA VAL A 20 -3.88 -3.13 -0.44
C VAL A 20 -3.28 -4.20 -1.33
N CYS A 21 -2.16 -4.79 -0.93
CA CYS A 21 -1.57 -5.93 -1.62
C CYS A 21 -2.37 -7.20 -1.38
N GLN A 22 -2.77 -7.88 -2.46
CA GLN A 22 -3.52 -9.13 -2.39
C GLN A 22 -2.64 -10.34 -2.02
N ASP A 23 -1.32 -10.26 -2.24
CA ASP A 23 -0.37 -11.33 -1.91
C ASP A 23 0.09 -11.29 -0.45
N CYS A 24 0.55 -10.13 0.03
CA CYS A 24 1.13 -9.98 1.37
C CYS A 24 0.20 -9.28 2.38
N GLY A 25 -0.96 -8.78 1.95
CA GLY A 25 -1.94 -8.12 2.82
C GLY A 25 -1.58 -6.70 3.27
N HIS A 26 -0.46 -6.13 2.79
CA HIS A 26 -0.01 -4.82 3.24
C HIS A 26 -0.89 -3.70 2.68
N ALA A 27 -1.34 -2.78 3.54
CA ALA A 27 -2.15 -1.63 3.17
C ALA A 27 -1.31 -0.35 3.19
N TYR A 28 -1.22 0.33 2.04
CA TYR A 28 -0.56 1.62 1.86
C TYR A 28 -1.60 2.73 1.89
N PRO A 29 -1.73 3.50 2.99
CA PRO A 29 -2.75 4.54 3.09
C PRO A 29 -2.46 5.68 2.10
N VAL A 30 -3.52 6.28 1.55
CA VAL A 30 -3.41 7.47 0.71
C VAL A 30 -3.68 8.70 1.56
N LYS A 31 -2.70 9.60 1.66
CA LYS A 31 -2.80 10.86 2.42
C LYS A 31 -2.58 12.03 1.47
N ASP A 32 -3.49 13.01 1.49
CA ASP A 32 -3.45 14.16 0.56
C ASP A 32 -3.39 13.77 -0.93
N GLY A 33 -3.98 12.62 -1.29
CA GLY A 33 -3.94 12.07 -2.66
C GLY A 33 -2.62 11.39 -3.03
N ILE A 34 -1.66 11.28 -2.10
CA ILE A 34 -0.38 10.61 -2.31
C ILE A 34 -0.39 9.26 -1.58
N PRO A 35 -0.17 8.12 -2.28
CA PRO A 35 -0.02 6.83 -1.62
C PRO A 35 1.27 6.81 -0.79
N VAL A 36 1.11 6.64 0.51
CA VAL A 36 2.21 6.55 1.48
C VAL A 36 2.77 5.13 1.44
N MET A 37 3.80 4.95 0.60
CA MET A 37 4.54 3.70 0.45
C MET A 37 5.81 3.69 1.32
N LEU A 38 5.68 4.05 2.61
CA LEU A 38 6.74 3.79 3.58
C LEU A 38 6.65 2.31 3.95
N LEU A 39 7.63 1.52 3.49
CA LEU A 39 7.95 0.26 4.15
C LEU A 39 8.61 0.67 5.46
N ASP A 40 7.98 0.37 6.60
CA ASP A 40 8.51 0.64 7.94
C ASP A 40 10.05 0.53 7.97
N GLU A 41 10.73 1.68 7.97
CA GLU A 41 12.14 1.75 8.34
C GLU A 41 12.15 1.80 9.87
N ASP A 42 12.00 0.63 10.48
CA ASP A 42 12.20 0.46 11.91
C ASP A 42 13.69 0.74 12.22
N ARG A 43 13.91 1.65 13.16
CA ARG A 43 15.18 2.27 13.55
C ARG A 43 16.24 1.30 14.09
#